data_AF-A0A6A3VW40-F1
#
_entry.id   AF-A0A6A3VW40-F1
#
_cell.length_a   1.000
_cell.length_b   1.000
_cell.length_c   1.000
_cell.angle_alpha   90.00
_cell.angle_beta   90.00
_cell.angle_gamma   90.00
#
_symmetry.space_group_name_H-M   'P 1'
#
loop_
_entity.id
_entity.type
_entity.pdbx_description
1 polymer ?
#
loop_
_entity_poly.entity_id
_entity_poly.type
_entity_poly.pdbx_seq_one_letter_code
_entity_poly.pdbx_strand_id
1 'polypeptide(L)'
;MARKRSFALLATVAALLACFGPVTEVTASGPATSFPAGGEDHNGVQTHRRLRSNVWTTVEEDDDSSEERGLDKIPGVAKIVEKLTPDKQKAANKLFTKLKLHETTSDLFESPNFHKWIKSVTKAYKKTPDAANAVIVSTITARYGDEALARMLVAAKEVPTTRNLATQLEEVQLANWLTSMKTADDVFKLLKLDDEGVNLFKNPVFSTWVSYATKLDDKNPDTLMFSVLKARYDDDVLADIFIAAKETRSTRRIAARQESILFAKWTSDRKTADDAFKLLKLNPNRDDFLKSPALDFWISYVKMLGEDPYKLILATLPARYTDEGLASMLVMAKEDHTTASITSKLEDAQSSRWLSQGENARLDKKNPDKLMLSALKTSYNDEKLASMLISAQKIPRTKGFAARMQDELWISEGKTADDIFQLLKLNRENMFDSGELSTWVSYVTKLNKLDDRPDEFAVISELQERFGNAELAMMISAALIRSDPNKNIIKSLQTLQFK
;
A
#
# COMPACT_ATOMS: atom_id res chain seq x y z
N MET A 1 -35.13 21.30 -6.62
CA MET A 1 -35.24 19.92 -6.11
C MET A 1 -33.89 19.22 -5.96
N ALA A 2 -32.98 19.32 -6.95
CA ALA A 2 -31.61 18.77 -6.87
C ALA A 2 -30.84 19.22 -5.61
N ARG A 3 -30.84 20.53 -5.29
CA ARG A 3 -30.20 21.09 -4.07
C ARG A 3 -30.68 20.49 -2.74
N LYS A 4 -31.93 20.04 -2.62
CA LYS A 4 -32.42 19.43 -1.36
C LYS A 4 -31.99 17.97 -1.22
N ARG A 5 -31.81 17.27 -2.34
CA ARG A 5 -31.33 15.88 -2.37
C ARG A 5 -29.85 15.82 -2.01
N SER A 6 -29.01 16.71 -2.55
CA SER A 6 -27.58 16.82 -2.22
C SER A 6 -27.30 17.01 -0.72
N PHE A 7 -28.11 17.83 -0.03
CA PHE A 7 -27.97 18.06 1.42
C PHE A 7 -28.37 16.85 2.26
N ALA A 8 -29.42 16.11 1.88
CA ALA A 8 -29.84 14.89 2.59
C ALA A 8 -28.81 13.76 2.42
N LEU A 9 -28.12 13.76 1.29
CA LEU A 9 -27.10 12.79 0.88
C LEU A 9 -25.78 13.01 1.64
N LEU A 10 -25.28 14.25 1.67
CA LEU A 10 -24.14 14.63 2.51
C LEU A 10 -24.41 14.37 4.00
N ALA A 11 -25.66 14.58 4.46
CA ALA A 11 -26.04 14.32 5.85
C ALA A 11 -26.04 12.83 6.20
N THR A 12 -26.51 11.97 5.30
CA THR A 12 -26.52 10.51 5.50
C THR A 12 -25.11 9.94 5.41
N VAL A 13 -24.27 10.45 4.50
CA VAL A 13 -22.87 10.02 4.38
C VAL A 13 -22.02 10.51 5.55
N ALA A 14 -22.21 11.75 6.03
CA ALA A 14 -21.53 12.23 7.23
C ALA A 14 -21.96 11.49 8.51
N ALA A 15 -23.25 11.13 8.61
CA ALA A 15 -23.75 10.30 9.71
C ALA A 15 -23.19 8.87 9.66
N LEU A 16 -23.07 8.28 8.46
CA LEU A 16 -22.45 6.96 8.26
C LEU A 16 -20.94 7.00 8.54
N LEU A 17 -20.21 8.01 8.08
CA LEU A 17 -18.76 8.15 8.34
C LEU A 17 -18.45 8.39 9.82
N ALA A 18 -19.31 9.10 10.56
CA ALA A 18 -19.17 9.27 12.01
C ALA A 18 -19.36 7.96 12.80
N CYS A 19 -20.05 6.97 12.24
CA CYS A 19 -20.23 5.66 12.84
C CYS A 19 -19.03 4.70 12.64
N PHE A 20 -18.09 5.02 11.75
CA PHE A 20 -16.96 4.16 11.36
C PHE A 20 -15.59 4.86 11.42
N GLY A 21 -15.36 5.74 12.40
CA GLY A 21 -14.02 6.26 12.68
C GLY A 21 -13.05 5.17 13.17
N PRO A 22 -11.76 5.21 12.80
CA PRO A 22 -10.81 4.19 13.22
C PRO A 22 -10.55 4.27 14.73
N VAL A 23 -10.42 3.10 15.34
CA VAL A 23 -9.97 2.91 16.71
C VAL A 23 -8.52 3.37 16.83
N THR A 24 -8.28 4.43 17.57
CA THR A 24 -7.04 4.59 18.34
C THR A 24 -7.41 5.02 19.75
N GLU A 25 -7.51 4.04 20.64
CA GLU A 25 -7.32 4.27 22.07
C GLU A 25 -5.88 4.75 22.28
N VAL A 26 -5.71 5.96 22.80
CA VAL A 26 -4.51 6.31 23.56
C VAL A 26 -4.99 6.86 24.89
N THR A 27 -5.04 5.97 25.88
CA THR A 27 -5.07 6.31 27.30
C THR A 27 -3.75 6.99 27.65
N ALA A 28 -3.82 8.25 28.07
CA ALA A 28 -2.73 8.94 28.73
C ALA A 28 -2.93 8.89 30.25
N SER A 29 -1.98 8.30 30.99
CA SER A 29 -1.68 8.69 32.38
C SER A 29 -0.48 7.92 32.94
N GLY A 30 0.57 8.65 33.37
CA GLY A 30 1.59 8.15 34.31
C GLY A 30 2.90 8.96 34.28
N PRO A 31 3.52 9.30 35.44
CA PRO A 31 4.00 10.67 35.70
C PRO A 31 5.52 10.89 35.60
N ALA A 32 5.89 12.17 35.56
CA ALA A 32 7.24 12.68 35.63
C ALA A 32 7.86 12.56 37.03
N THR A 33 9.11 12.12 37.10
CA THR A 33 10.03 12.31 38.23
C THR A 33 11.37 12.82 37.72
N SER A 34 11.94 13.76 38.46
CA SER A 34 13.07 14.62 38.12
C SER A 34 14.43 14.13 38.66
N PHE A 35 15.47 14.23 37.82
CA PHE A 35 16.94 14.42 38.03
C PHE A 35 17.77 13.37 38.85
N PRO A 36 19.13 13.27 38.69
CA PRO A 36 20.10 14.21 38.09
C PRO A 36 21.20 13.62 37.14
N ALA A 37 22.11 14.52 36.75
CA ALA A 37 23.23 14.51 35.80
C ALA A 37 24.28 13.38 35.83
N GLY A 38 24.97 13.21 34.69
CA GLY A 38 26.38 12.82 34.61
C GLY A 38 26.74 11.87 33.45
N GLY A 39 27.67 12.29 32.58
CA GLY A 39 28.49 11.36 31.78
C GLY A 39 28.47 11.57 30.26
N GLU A 40 29.54 12.18 29.76
CA GLU A 40 29.95 12.31 28.36
C GLU A 40 30.10 10.93 27.66
N ASP A 41 29.84 10.86 26.35
CA ASP A 41 30.90 10.45 25.42
C ASP A 41 30.54 10.66 23.93
N HIS A 42 31.61 10.92 23.18
CA HIS A 42 31.68 11.41 21.81
C HIS A 42 31.44 10.36 20.70
N ASN A 43 31.29 10.91 19.47
CA ASN A 43 31.40 10.32 18.12
C ASN A 43 30.04 10.15 17.42
N GLY A 44 29.60 10.97 16.45
CA GLY A 44 30.34 11.83 15.51
C GLY A 44 30.50 11.13 14.17
N VAL A 45 29.49 11.16 13.29
CA VAL A 45 29.68 11.15 11.82
C VAL A 45 28.55 11.95 11.15
N GLN A 46 28.98 12.83 10.25
CA GLN A 46 28.26 13.88 9.57
C GLN A 46 27.23 13.40 8.53
N THR A 47 26.19 14.22 8.39
CA THR A 47 25.27 14.28 7.27
C THR A 47 25.87 15.10 6.13
N HIS A 48 25.61 14.77 4.85
CA HIS A 48 25.50 15.76 3.77
C HIS A 48 24.56 15.32 2.63
N ARG A 49 23.33 15.82 2.72
CA ARG A 49 22.53 16.60 1.74
C ARG A 49 22.87 16.51 0.22
N ARG A 50 21.87 15.97 -0.51
CA ARG A 50 21.29 16.25 -1.86
C ARG A 50 21.95 17.25 -2.83
N LEU A 51 21.86 16.91 -4.14
CA LEU A 51 21.54 17.84 -5.24
C LEU A 51 20.68 17.15 -6.34
N ARG A 52 19.64 17.85 -6.82
CA ARG A 52 18.88 17.60 -8.06
C ARG A 52 19.45 18.50 -9.18
N SER A 53 19.36 18.08 -10.44
CA SER A 53 19.26 19.02 -11.58
C SER A 53 18.63 18.33 -12.80
N ASN A 54 17.70 19.03 -13.43
CA ASN A 54 16.96 18.68 -14.65
C ASN A 54 17.59 19.46 -15.82
N VAL A 55 17.71 18.90 -17.03
CA VAL A 55 17.59 19.64 -18.31
C VAL A 55 17.21 18.65 -19.43
N TRP A 56 16.23 19.04 -20.25
CA TRP A 56 15.80 18.44 -21.52
C TRP A 56 16.16 19.43 -22.65
N THR A 57 16.81 18.96 -23.71
CA THR A 57 16.79 19.52 -25.09
C THR A 57 17.12 18.37 -26.07
N THR A 58 16.13 17.82 -26.79
CA THR A 58 15.75 18.04 -28.22
C THR A 58 16.61 17.30 -29.26
N VAL A 59 15.97 16.28 -29.86
CA VAL A 59 15.97 15.76 -31.25
C VAL A 59 17.20 16.02 -32.14
N GLU A 60 17.83 14.91 -32.58
CA GLU A 60 18.17 14.68 -33.99
C GLU A 60 17.86 13.20 -34.31
N GLU A 61 17.10 12.99 -35.40
CA GLU A 61 17.01 11.72 -36.11
C GLU A 61 18.31 11.54 -36.89
N ASP A 62 18.98 10.40 -36.76
CA ASP A 62 19.82 9.89 -37.83
C ASP A 62 19.95 8.36 -37.73
N ASP A 63 19.99 7.82 -38.93
CA ASP A 63 19.86 6.44 -39.37
C ASP A 63 21.09 5.58 -39.08
N ASP A 64 20.87 4.26 -39.05
CA ASP A 64 21.84 3.17 -39.20
C ASP A 64 23.19 3.25 -38.44
N SER A 65 23.28 2.54 -37.32
CA SER A 65 24.57 2.13 -36.76
C SER A 65 24.44 0.74 -36.14
N SER A 66 24.92 -0.25 -36.89
CA SER A 66 25.25 -1.58 -36.39
C SER A 66 26.29 -1.43 -35.27
N GLU A 67 25.83 -1.42 -34.02
CA GLU A 67 26.72 -1.36 -32.86
C GLU A 67 27.37 -2.73 -32.61
N GLU A 68 28.44 -2.97 -33.35
CA GLU A 68 29.55 -3.82 -32.96
C GLU A 68 30.15 -3.25 -31.65
N ARG A 69 29.58 -3.62 -30.50
CA ARG A 69 30.09 -3.20 -29.19
C ARG A 69 30.26 -4.39 -28.26
N GLY A 70 31.52 -4.68 -27.92
CA GLY A 70 31.86 -5.16 -26.57
C GLY A 70 32.53 -6.53 -26.41
N LEU A 71 33.04 -7.19 -27.46
CA LEU A 71 33.62 -8.54 -27.30
C LEU A 71 35.08 -8.57 -26.82
N ASP A 72 35.83 -7.46 -26.94
CA ASP A 72 37.26 -7.44 -26.60
C ASP A 72 37.55 -7.48 -25.09
N LYS A 73 36.52 -7.45 -24.23
CA LYS A 73 36.67 -7.25 -22.78
C LYS A 73 35.97 -8.29 -21.90
N ILE A 74 35.80 -9.54 -22.34
CA ILE A 74 35.36 -10.63 -21.46
C ILE A 74 36.56 -11.53 -21.10
N PRO A 75 37.28 -11.27 -19.99
CA PRO A 75 38.48 -12.01 -19.63
C PRO A 75 38.07 -13.38 -19.07
N GLY A 76 38.28 -14.44 -19.85
CA GLY A 76 38.10 -15.81 -19.37
C GLY A 76 37.72 -16.81 -20.44
N VAL A 77 36.84 -16.45 -21.39
CA VAL A 77 36.22 -17.47 -22.26
C VAL A 77 37.10 -17.89 -23.43
N ALA A 78 37.83 -16.97 -24.06
CA ALA A 78 38.87 -17.31 -25.05
C ALA A 78 39.93 -18.26 -24.46
N LYS A 79 40.26 -18.09 -23.19
CA LYS A 79 41.19 -18.92 -22.42
C LYS A 79 40.62 -20.31 -22.08
N ILE A 80 39.31 -20.51 -22.16
CA ILE A 80 38.64 -21.81 -21.93
C ILE A 80 38.62 -22.63 -23.23
N VAL A 81 38.28 -22.00 -24.36
CA VAL A 81 38.24 -22.66 -25.68
C VAL A 81 39.62 -23.18 -26.10
N GLU A 82 40.70 -22.43 -25.81
CA GLU A 82 42.09 -22.83 -26.09
C GLU A 82 42.55 -24.09 -25.30
N LYS A 83 41.87 -24.43 -24.20
CA LYS A 83 42.28 -25.52 -23.28
C LYS A 83 41.51 -26.83 -23.47
N LEU A 84 40.55 -26.89 -24.39
CA LEU A 84 39.73 -28.07 -24.65
C LEU A 84 40.41 -28.98 -25.68
N THR A 85 40.82 -30.20 -25.32
CA THR A 85 41.34 -31.17 -26.30
C THR A 85 40.23 -32.10 -26.80
N PRO A 86 40.04 -32.29 -28.12
CA PRO A 86 38.98 -33.14 -28.68
C PRO A 86 38.95 -34.58 -28.13
N ASP A 87 40.12 -35.17 -27.87
CA ASP A 87 40.23 -36.54 -27.35
C ASP A 87 39.64 -36.72 -25.95
N LYS A 88 39.83 -35.71 -25.08
CA LYS A 88 39.30 -35.76 -23.72
C LYS A 88 37.79 -35.55 -23.69
N GLN A 89 37.24 -34.67 -24.55
CA GLN A 89 35.79 -34.53 -24.74
C GLN A 89 35.17 -35.84 -25.23
N LYS A 90 35.78 -36.49 -26.23
CA LYS A 90 35.31 -37.77 -26.77
C LYS A 90 35.33 -38.88 -25.71
N ALA A 91 36.36 -38.93 -24.87
CA ALA A 91 36.44 -39.86 -23.75
C ALA A 91 35.34 -39.60 -22.71
N ALA A 92 35.06 -38.34 -22.38
CA ALA A 92 33.98 -37.96 -21.46
C ALA A 92 32.61 -38.39 -21.99
N ASN A 93 32.33 -38.14 -23.28
CA ASN A 93 31.08 -38.55 -23.96
C ASN A 93 30.90 -40.08 -23.97
N LYS A 94 31.98 -40.82 -24.22
CA LYS A 94 31.97 -42.29 -24.20
C LYS A 94 31.69 -42.83 -22.81
N LEU A 95 32.30 -42.25 -21.77
CA LEU A 95 32.05 -42.64 -20.38
C LEU A 95 30.62 -42.29 -19.93
N PHE A 96 30.11 -41.13 -20.34
CA PHE A 96 28.73 -40.70 -20.07
C PHE A 96 27.71 -41.72 -20.59
N THR A 97 27.92 -42.17 -21.83
CA THR A 97 27.09 -43.20 -22.48
C THR A 97 27.25 -44.56 -21.81
N LYS A 98 28.48 -44.97 -21.49
CA LYS A 98 28.76 -46.26 -20.79
C LYS A 98 28.10 -46.34 -19.41
N LEU A 99 28.01 -45.22 -18.70
CA LEU A 99 27.34 -45.13 -17.39
C LEU A 99 25.82 -44.99 -17.51
N LYS A 100 25.27 -45.09 -18.72
CA LYS A 100 23.84 -44.97 -19.04
C LYS A 100 23.21 -43.65 -18.57
N LEU A 101 24.02 -42.60 -18.42
CA LEU A 101 23.57 -41.28 -17.96
C LEU A 101 22.74 -40.51 -18.99
N HIS A 102 22.58 -41.07 -20.19
CA HIS A 102 21.72 -40.56 -21.26
C HIS A 102 20.33 -41.19 -21.25
N GLU A 103 20.14 -42.30 -20.52
CA GLU A 103 18.87 -43.00 -20.35
C GLU A 103 18.13 -42.54 -19.08
N THR A 104 18.82 -41.78 -18.21
CA THR A 104 18.27 -41.32 -16.92
C THR A 104 17.26 -40.21 -17.14
N THR A 105 16.00 -40.45 -16.74
CA THR A 105 14.92 -39.44 -16.72
C THR A 105 14.71 -38.78 -15.36
N SER A 106 15.37 -39.29 -14.31
CA SER A 106 15.35 -38.76 -12.94
C SER A 106 16.51 -37.81 -12.65
N ASP A 107 16.54 -37.19 -11.45
CA ASP A 107 17.50 -36.17 -11.00
C ASP A 107 18.97 -36.53 -11.28
N LEU A 108 19.44 -36.16 -12.47
CA LEU A 108 20.76 -36.52 -12.99
C LEU A 108 21.86 -36.11 -12.01
N PHE A 109 21.70 -34.94 -11.40
CA PHE A 109 22.64 -34.37 -10.43
C PHE A 109 22.74 -35.17 -9.13
N GLU A 110 21.71 -35.93 -8.75
CA GLU A 110 21.73 -36.79 -7.57
C GLU A 110 22.25 -38.19 -7.86
N SER A 111 22.30 -38.59 -9.14
CA SER A 111 22.71 -39.94 -9.54
C SER A 111 24.14 -40.28 -9.07
N PRO A 112 24.36 -41.41 -8.37
CA PRO A 112 25.71 -41.85 -8.00
C PRO A 112 26.62 -42.09 -9.22
N ASN A 113 26.05 -42.48 -10.36
CA ASN A 113 26.81 -42.65 -11.60
C ASN A 113 27.22 -41.29 -12.21
N PHE A 114 26.39 -40.27 -12.05
CA PHE A 114 26.72 -38.91 -12.47
C PHE A 114 27.86 -38.34 -11.63
N HIS A 115 27.80 -38.50 -10.31
CA HIS A 115 28.91 -38.14 -9.42
C HIS A 115 30.23 -38.84 -9.78
N LYS A 116 30.17 -40.14 -10.11
CA LYS A 116 31.34 -40.90 -10.61
C LYS A 116 31.88 -40.32 -11.92
N TRP A 117 30.99 -39.96 -12.84
CA TRP A 117 31.36 -39.35 -14.12
C TRP A 117 32.01 -37.97 -13.94
N ILE A 118 31.38 -37.07 -13.17
CA ILE A 118 31.92 -35.74 -12.82
C ILE A 118 33.31 -35.87 -12.19
N LYS A 119 33.49 -36.80 -11.24
CA LYS A 119 34.80 -37.07 -10.62
C LYS A 119 35.85 -37.53 -11.64
N SER A 120 35.45 -38.30 -12.66
CA SER A 120 36.34 -38.72 -13.74
C SER A 120 36.74 -37.56 -14.64
N VAL A 121 35.78 -36.72 -15.05
CA VAL A 121 36.05 -35.55 -15.90
C VAL A 121 36.94 -34.56 -15.16
N THR A 122 36.59 -34.17 -13.93
CA THR A 122 37.40 -33.27 -13.10
C THR A 122 38.82 -33.81 -12.85
N LYS A 123 38.99 -35.13 -12.67
CA LYS A 123 40.32 -35.76 -12.55
C LYS A 123 41.17 -35.61 -13.82
N ALA A 124 40.56 -35.66 -15.00
CA ALA A 124 41.26 -35.50 -16.29
C ALA A 124 41.69 -34.04 -16.58
N TYR A 125 41.10 -33.09 -15.85
CA TYR A 125 41.29 -31.65 -15.99
C TYR A 125 41.73 -30.99 -14.67
N LYS A 126 42.45 -31.72 -13.79
CA LYS A 126 42.88 -31.22 -12.46
C LYS A 126 43.58 -29.86 -12.48
N LYS A 127 44.32 -29.53 -13.54
CA LYS A 127 45.06 -28.27 -13.68
C LYS A 127 44.20 -27.15 -14.31
N THR A 128 43.02 -27.48 -14.82
CA THR A 128 42.14 -26.58 -15.57
C THR A 128 40.66 -26.84 -15.25
N PRO A 129 40.20 -26.53 -14.01
CA PRO A 129 38.82 -26.78 -13.59
C PRO A 129 37.75 -26.18 -14.51
N ASP A 130 37.97 -24.99 -15.05
CA ASP A 130 37.03 -24.32 -15.97
C ASP A 130 36.83 -25.14 -17.26
N ALA A 131 37.89 -25.75 -17.78
CA ALA A 131 37.80 -26.64 -18.94
C ALA A 131 37.05 -27.93 -18.61
N ALA A 132 37.14 -28.42 -17.36
CA ALA A 132 36.33 -29.55 -16.90
C ALA A 132 34.84 -29.21 -16.94
N ASN A 133 34.47 -28.02 -16.41
CA ASN A 133 33.09 -27.55 -16.40
C ASN A 133 32.55 -27.31 -17.83
N ALA A 134 33.37 -26.79 -18.73
CA ALA A 134 33.02 -26.65 -20.15
C ALA A 134 32.73 -28.00 -20.82
N VAL A 135 33.54 -29.03 -20.55
CA VAL A 135 33.28 -30.41 -21.02
C VAL A 135 31.97 -30.94 -20.44
N ILE A 136 31.71 -30.69 -19.16
CA ILE A 136 30.50 -31.15 -18.47
C ILE A 136 29.26 -30.52 -19.13
N VAL A 137 29.20 -29.19 -19.21
CA VAL A 137 28.10 -28.45 -19.85
C VAL A 137 27.91 -28.93 -21.28
N SER A 138 28.97 -28.96 -22.10
CA SER A 138 28.89 -29.37 -23.51
C SER A 138 28.36 -30.80 -23.66
N THR A 139 28.75 -31.72 -22.77
CA THR A 139 28.26 -33.11 -22.81
C THR A 139 26.77 -33.19 -22.49
N ILE A 140 26.31 -32.46 -21.47
CA ILE A 140 24.91 -32.50 -21.03
C ILE A 140 24.03 -31.76 -22.05
N THR A 141 24.43 -30.55 -22.50
CA THR A 141 23.71 -29.79 -23.53
C THR A 141 23.58 -30.59 -24.82
N ALA A 142 24.62 -31.28 -25.28
CA ALA A 142 24.55 -32.10 -26.49
C ALA A 142 23.58 -33.29 -26.40
N ARG A 143 23.18 -33.70 -25.20
CA ARG A 143 22.25 -34.82 -24.97
C ARG A 143 20.83 -34.36 -24.67
N TYR A 144 20.69 -33.34 -23.82
CA TYR A 144 19.40 -32.92 -23.28
C TYR A 144 18.90 -31.59 -23.88
N GLY A 145 19.78 -30.82 -24.53
CA GLY A 145 19.50 -29.46 -24.96
C GLY A 145 19.69 -28.45 -23.83
N ASP A 146 19.72 -27.18 -24.21
CA ASP A 146 20.00 -26.08 -23.30
C ASP A 146 18.88 -25.82 -22.27
N GLU A 147 17.61 -25.88 -22.69
CA GLU A 147 16.44 -25.70 -21.81
C GLU A 147 16.42 -26.75 -20.70
N ALA A 148 16.63 -28.03 -21.05
CA ALA A 148 16.67 -29.11 -20.09
C ALA A 148 17.86 -28.97 -19.12
N LEU A 149 19.06 -28.59 -19.63
CA LEU A 149 20.19 -28.31 -18.76
C LEU A 149 19.90 -27.16 -17.80
N ALA A 150 19.37 -26.04 -18.29
CA ALA A 150 19.03 -24.89 -17.44
C ALA A 150 18.03 -25.28 -16.34
N ARG A 151 17.00 -26.07 -16.69
CA ARG A 151 16.01 -26.59 -15.72
C ARG A 151 16.66 -27.48 -14.66
N MET A 152 17.55 -28.38 -15.06
CA MET A 152 18.30 -29.23 -14.12
C MET A 152 19.21 -28.39 -13.19
N LEU A 153 19.85 -27.35 -13.72
CA LEU A 153 20.71 -26.46 -12.93
C LEU A 153 19.92 -25.63 -11.93
N VAL A 154 18.74 -25.11 -12.31
CA VAL A 154 17.86 -24.40 -11.37
C VAL A 154 17.44 -25.32 -10.23
N ALA A 155 17.01 -26.54 -10.52
CA ALA A 155 16.67 -27.52 -9.47
C ALA A 155 17.89 -27.86 -8.58
N ALA A 156 19.06 -28.11 -9.18
CA ALA A 156 20.28 -28.45 -8.46
C ALA A 156 20.82 -27.28 -7.61
N LYS A 157 20.44 -26.03 -7.89
CA LYS A 157 20.76 -24.85 -7.04
C LYS A 157 19.93 -24.78 -5.77
N GLU A 158 18.76 -25.39 -5.73
CA GLU A 158 17.92 -25.45 -4.53
C GLU A 158 18.49 -26.42 -3.48
N VAL A 159 19.16 -27.48 -3.92
CA VAL A 159 19.77 -28.48 -3.04
C VAL A 159 21.15 -28.02 -2.53
N PRO A 160 21.38 -27.92 -1.20
CA PRO A 160 22.63 -27.38 -0.65
C PRO A 160 23.91 -28.10 -1.10
N THR A 161 23.86 -29.42 -1.29
CA THR A 161 25.03 -30.25 -1.65
C THR A 161 25.46 -30.08 -3.10
N THR A 162 24.54 -29.72 -4.01
CA THR A 162 24.80 -29.55 -5.45
C THR A 162 24.88 -28.08 -5.87
N ARG A 163 24.43 -27.14 -5.03
CA ARG A 163 24.35 -25.70 -5.34
C ARG A 163 25.61 -25.10 -5.93
N ASN A 164 26.76 -25.36 -5.33
CA ASN A 164 28.03 -24.78 -5.78
C ASN A 164 28.42 -25.26 -7.18
N LEU A 165 28.27 -26.57 -7.45
CA LEU A 165 28.55 -27.13 -8.77
C LEU A 165 27.55 -26.59 -9.80
N ALA A 166 26.26 -26.58 -9.47
CA ALA A 166 25.22 -26.09 -10.38
C ALA A 166 25.44 -24.60 -10.74
N THR A 167 25.83 -23.77 -9.78
CA THR A 167 26.17 -22.36 -10.02
C THR A 167 27.38 -22.22 -10.97
N GLN A 168 28.43 -23.03 -10.78
CA GLN A 168 29.59 -23.02 -11.67
C GLN A 168 29.27 -23.50 -13.09
N LEU A 169 28.39 -24.49 -13.23
CA LEU A 169 27.98 -24.99 -14.54
C LEU A 169 27.04 -24.00 -15.26
N GLU A 170 26.16 -23.30 -14.54
CA GLU A 170 25.34 -22.22 -15.09
C GLU A 170 26.22 -21.09 -15.63
N GLU A 171 27.22 -20.65 -14.88
CA GLU A 171 28.20 -19.64 -15.33
C GLU A 171 28.88 -20.02 -16.65
N VAL A 172 29.25 -21.30 -16.79
CA VAL A 172 29.84 -21.81 -18.04
C VAL A 172 28.80 -21.87 -19.17
N GLN A 173 27.55 -22.24 -18.89
CA GLN A 173 26.48 -22.23 -19.89
C GLN A 173 26.23 -20.80 -20.42
N LEU A 174 26.15 -19.81 -19.53
CA LEU A 174 26.00 -18.41 -19.90
C LEU A 174 27.20 -17.93 -20.76
N ALA A 175 28.42 -18.27 -20.35
CA ALA A 175 29.63 -17.94 -21.10
C ALA A 175 29.66 -18.57 -22.51
N ASN A 176 29.17 -19.80 -22.65
CA ASN A 176 29.08 -20.48 -23.95
C ASN A 176 28.08 -19.78 -24.89
N TRP A 177 26.95 -19.27 -24.38
CA TRP A 177 26.02 -18.50 -25.20
C TRP A 177 26.60 -17.14 -25.61
N LEU A 178 27.35 -16.47 -24.72
CA LEU A 178 28.06 -15.23 -25.05
C LEU A 178 29.09 -15.44 -26.17
N THR A 179 29.91 -16.49 -26.09
CA THR A 179 30.92 -16.77 -27.15
C THR A 179 30.31 -17.23 -28.46
N SER A 180 29.15 -17.88 -28.39
CA SER A 180 28.38 -18.24 -29.58
C SER A 180 27.60 -17.05 -30.16
N MET A 181 27.84 -15.83 -29.65
CA MET A 181 27.19 -14.58 -30.06
C MET A 181 25.66 -14.69 -30.08
N LYS A 182 25.09 -15.43 -29.13
CA LYS A 182 23.65 -15.51 -28.99
C LYS A 182 23.12 -14.14 -28.56
N THR A 183 21.95 -13.78 -29.08
CA THR A 183 21.22 -12.61 -28.61
C THR A 183 20.37 -12.98 -27.40
N ALA A 184 19.88 -11.99 -26.66
CA ALA A 184 18.88 -12.23 -25.61
C ALA A 184 17.62 -12.92 -26.16
N ASP A 185 17.25 -12.63 -27.42
CA ASP A 185 16.14 -13.25 -28.13
C ASP A 185 16.39 -14.74 -28.44
N ASP A 186 17.60 -15.06 -28.91
CA ASP A 186 17.99 -16.44 -29.21
C ASP A 186 17.94 -17.31 -27.95
N VAL A 187 18.51 -16.81 -26.84
CA VAL A 187 18.50 -17.53 -25.57
C VAL A 187 17.08 -17.66 -25.02
N PHE A 188 16.23 -16.65 -25.20
CA PHE A 188 14.82 -16.73 -24.79
C PHE A 188 14.08 -17.89 -25.47
N LYS A 189 14.22 -18.03 -26.80
CA LYS A 189 13.64 -19.13 -27.59
C LYS A 189 14.29 -20.48 -27.27
N LEU A 190 15.61 -20.49 -27.11
CA LEU A 190 16.36 -21.70 -26.77
C LEU A 190 15.98 -22.27 -25.40
N LEU A 191 15.53 -21.40 -24.48
CA LEU A 191 14.95 -21.77 -23.19
C LEU A 191 13.43 -22.00 -23.25
N LYS A 192 12.81 -21.92 -24.43
CA LYS A 192 11.37 -22.13 -24.69
C LYS A 192 10.46 -21.27 -23.82
N LEU A 193 10.83 -20.00 -23.65
CA LEU A 193 10.08 -19.04 -22.84
C LEU A 193 9.00 -18.29 -23.65
N ASP A 194 8.95 -18.49 -24.96
CA ASP A 194 8.04 -17.83 -25.90
C ASP A 194 6.59 -18.32 -25.85
N ASP A 195 6.35 -19.56 -25.41
CA ASP A 195 5.00 -20.14 -25.32
C ASP A 195 4.34 -19.98 -23.93
N GLU A 196 4.99 -19.31 -22.98
CA GLU A 196 4.56 -19.28 -21.57
C GLU A 196 3.47 -18.24 -21.25
N GLY A 197 3.36 -17.18 -22.06
CA GLY A 197 2.41 -16.09 -21.84
C GLY A 197 2.44 -15.54 -20.41
N VAL A 198 1.27 -15.50 -19.76
CA VAL A 198 1.12 -15.02 -18.36
C VAL A 198 1.89 -15.83 -17.31
N ASN A 199 2.35 -17.04 -17.64
CA ASN A 199 3.12 -17.90 -16.74
C ASN A 199 4.64 -17.74 -16.90
N LEU A 200 5.10 -16.87 -17.81
CA LEU A 200 6.53 -16.65 -18.09
C LEU A 200 7.39 -16.48 -16.82
N PHE A 201 6.96 -15.61 -15.91
CA PHE A 201 7.71 -15.31 -14.68
C PHE A 201 7.66 -16.45 -13.65
N LYS A 202 6.71 -17.38 -13.78
CA LYS A 202 6.63 -18.58 -12.93
C LYS A 202 7.52 -19.71 -13.44
N ASN A 203 7.97 -19.66 -14.70
CA ASN A 203 8.87 -20.66 -15.23
C ASN A 203 10.23 -20.51 -14.51
N PRO A 204 10.72 -21.56 -13.82
CA PRO A 204 11.97 -21.50 -13.06
C PRO A 204 13.19 -21.13 -13.92
N VAL A 205 13.16 -21.49 -15.20
CA VAL A 205 14.23 -21.22 -16.19
C VAL A 205 14.30 -19.73 -16.57
N PHE A 206 13.24 -18.95 -16.33
CA PHE A 206 13.25 -17.50 -16.55
C PHE A 206 14.40 -16.80 -15.81
N SER A 207 14.74 -17.28 -14.61
CA SER A 207 15.86 -16.74 -13.82
C SER A 207 17.23 -16.89 -14.50
N THR A 208 17.43 -17.97 -15.28
CA THR A 208 18.63 -18.19 -16.09
C THR A 208 18.68 -17.22 -17.27
N TRP A 209 17.54 -16.94 -17.93
CA TRP A 209 17.47 -15.92 -18.98
C TRP A 209 17.77 -14.50 -18.45
N VAL A 210 17.23 -14.15 -17.27
CA VAL A 210 17.54 -12.86 -16.61
C VAL A 210 19.03 -12.75 -16.30
N SER A 211 19.65 -13.83 -15.82
CA SER A 211 21.09 -13.88 -15.55
C SER A 211 21.92 -13.71 -16.82
N TYR A 212 21.46 -14.31 -17.93
CA TYR A 212 22.07 -14.13 -19.23
C TYR A 212 21.98 -12.69 -19.74
N ALA A 213 20.78 -12.11 -19.77
CA ALA A 213 20.57 -10.74 -20.22
C ALA A 213 21.39 -9.72 -19.39
N THR A 214 21.51 -9.96 -18.07
CA THR A 214 22.34 -9.16 -17.17
C THR A 214 23.84 -9.24 -17.49
N LYS A 215 24.32 -10.38 -17.98
CA LYS A 215 25.73 -10.51 -18.42
C LYS A 215 25.95 -9.97 -19.83
N LEU A 216 24.94 -10.07 -20.70
CA LEU A 216 25.02 -9.62 -22.09
C LEU A 216 25.06 -8.09 -22.18
N ASP A 217 24.25 -7.40 -21.37
CA ASP A 217 24.29 -5.94 -21.23
C ASP A 217 24.20 -5.59 -19.74
N ASP A 218 25.34 -5.36 -19.10
CA ASP A 218 25.42 -5.03 -17.68
C ASP A 218 24.95 -3.61 -17.35
N LYS A 219 24.87 -2.73 -18.36
CA LYS A 219 24.45 -1.33 -18.20
C LYS A 219 22.95 -1.17 -18.33
N ASN A 220 22.34 -1.82 -19.33
CA ASN A 220 20.91 -1.68 -19.63
C ASN A 220 20.16 -3.02 -19.75
N PRO A 221 20.32 -3.95 -18.79
CA PRO A 221 19.71 -5.28 -18.91
C PRO A 221 18.18 -5.23 -18.90
N ASP A 222 17.59 -4.32 -18.11
CA ASP A 222 16.14 -4.20 -18.02
C ASP A 222 15.53 -3.71 -19.36
N THR A 223 16.20 -2.80 -20.08
CA THR A 223 15.80 -2.34 -21.41
C THR A 223 15.95 -3.45 -22.46
N LEU A 224 17.05 -4.20 -22.41
CA LEU A 224 17.28 -5.35 -23.27
C LEU A 224 16.22 -6.44 -23.07
N MET A 225 15.89 -6.76 -21.82
CA MET A 225 14.81 -7.72 -21.51
C MET A 225 13.46 -7.21 -22.01
N PHE A 226 13.16 -5.92 -21.80
CA PHE A 226 11.90 -5.32 -22.23
C PHE A 226 11.72 -5.40 -23.75
N SER A 227 12.77 -5.16 -24.55
CA SER A 227 12.67 -5.22 -26.02
C SER A 227 12.32 -6.63 -26.51
N VAL A 228 12.91 -7.67 -25.92
CA VAL A 228 12.59 -9.08 -26.23
C VAL A 228 11.14 -9.42 -25.89
N LEU A 229 10.64 -8.94 -24.75
CA LEU A 229 9.24 -9.14 -24.34
C LEU A 229 8.27 -8.36 -25.25
N LYS A 230 8.57 -7.10 -25.56
CA LYS A 230 7.73 -6.22 -26.39
C LYS A 230 7.62 -6.68 -27.84
N ALA A 231 8.64 -7.36 -28.36
CA ALA A 231 8.60 -7.96 -29.69
C ALA A 231 7.60 -9.13 -29.82
N ARG A 232 7.19 -9.74 -28.69
CA ARG A 232 6.29 -10.90 -28.65
C ARG A 232 4.89 -10.57 -28.14
N TYR A 233 4.81 -9.63 -27.20
CA TYR A 233 3.59 -9.33 -26.48
C TYR A 233 3.15 -7.89 -26.74
N ASP A 234 1.86 -7.75 -26.98
CA ASP A 234 1.20 -6.45 -26.98
C ASP A 234 1.14 -5.87 -25.57
N ASP A 235 0.90 -4.56 -25.49
CA ASP A 235 0.97 -3.81 -24.24
C ASP A 235 -0.02 -4.30 -23.18
N ASP A 236 -1.20 -4.79 -23.58
CA ASP A 236 -2.20 -5.35 -22.66
C ASP A 236 -1.74 -6.68 -22.08
N VAL A 237 -1.18 -7.56 -22.92
CA VAL A 237 -0.60 -8.84 -22.47
C VAL A 237 0.62 -8.61 -21.58
N LEU A 238 1.48 -7.63 -21.89
CA LEU A 238 2.61 -7.27 -21.03
C LEU A 238 2.15 -6.76 -19.66
N ALA A 239 1.11 -5.93 -19.62
CA ALA A 239 0.53 -5.47 -18.37
C ALA A 239 0.03 -6.66 -17.53
N ASP A 240 -0.72 -7.59 -18.12
CA ASP A 240 -1.21 -8.80 -17.44
C ASP A 240 -0.06 -9.66 -16.89
N ILE A 241 1.01 -9.85 -17.67
CA ILE A 241 2.22 -10.57 -17.25
C ILE A 241 2.86 -9.90 -16.02
N PHE A 242 3.05 -8.57 -16.05
CA PHE A 242 3.70 -7.85 -14.94
C PHE A 242 2.83 -7.76 -13.70
N ILE A 243 1.52 -7.59 -13.85
CA ILE A 243 0.55 -7.65 -12.76
C ILE A 243 0.68 -9.01 -12.06
N ALA A 244 0.57 -10.12 -12.79
CA ALA A 244 0.69 -11.46 -12.23
C ALA A 244 2.06 -11.70 -11.57
N ALA A 245 3.14 -11.19 -12.17
CA ALA A 245 4.49 -11.33 -11.64
C ALA A 245 4.75 -10.51 -10.36
N LYS A 246 4.01 -9.40 -10.12
CA LYS A 246 4.15 -8.58 -8.90
C LYS A 246 3.55 -9.22 -7.65
N GLU A 247 2.59 -10.12 -7.83
CA GLU A 247 2.01 -10.90 -6.73
C GLU A 247 3.04 -11.84 -6.09
N THR A 248 4.00 -12.34 -6.88
CA THR A 248 5.00 -13.30 -6.41
C THR A 248 6.26 -12.61 -5.88
N ARG A 249 6.67 -12.93 -4.64
CA ARG A 249 7.79 -12.26 -3.93
C ARG A 249 9.11 -12.30 -4.71
N SER A 250 9.45 -13.43 -5.34
CA SER A 250 10.72 -13.62 -6.07
C SER A 250 10.80 -12.80 -7.36
N THR A 251 9.67 -12.58 -8.03
CA THR A 251 9.58 -11.90 -9.35
C THR A 251 9.16 -10.43 -9.24
N ARG A 252 8.61 -10.01 -8.10
CA ARG A 252 8.08 -8.65 -7.88
C ARG A 252 9.04 -7.55 -8.28
N ARG A 253 10.32 -7.68 -7.92
CA ARG A 253 11.32 -6.62 -8.18
C ARG A 253 11.60 -6.46 -9.67
N ILE A 254 11.71 -7.55 -10.42
CA ILE A 254 11.97 -7.48 -11.86
C ILE A 254 10.71 -7.01 -12.61
N ALA A 255 9.54 -7.48 -12.21
CA ALA A 255 8.26 -7.05 -12.77
C ALA A 255 8.04 -5.54 -12.60
N ALA A 256 8.36 -4.97 -11.42
CA ALA A 256 8.24 -3.53 -11.18
C ALA A 256 9.19 -2.68 -12.06
N ARG A 257 10.39 -3.18 -12.39
CA ARG A 257 11.30 -2.49 -13.32
C ARG A 257 10.78 -2.53 -14.75
N GLN A 258 10.30 -3.69 -15.18
CA GLN A 258 9.71 -3.87 -16.51
C GLN A 258 8.42 -3.05 -16.68
N GLU A 259 7.56 -2.98 -15.65
CA GLU A 259 6.40 -2.07 -15.57
C GLU A 259 6.81 -0.60 -15.73
N SER A 260 7.89 -0.18 -15.06
CA SER A 260 8.37 1.21 -15.18
C SER A 260 8.80 1.55 -16.62
N ILE A 261 9.40 0.60 -17.34
CA ILE A 261 9.76 0.76 -18.76
C ILE A 261 8.50 0.79 -19.64
N LEU A 262 7.52 -0.07 -19.38
CA LEU A 262 6.24 -0.06 -20.09
C LEU A 262 5.52 1.29 -19.92
N PHE A 263 5.52 1.84 -18.72
CA PHE A 263 4.94 3.15 -18.46
C PHE A 263 5.69 4.29 -19.17
N ALA A 264 7.03 4.26 -19.17
CA ALA A 264 7.82 5.22 -19.94
C ALA A 264 7.47 5.16 -21.44
N LYS A 265 7.30 3.95 -21.99
CA LYS A 265 6.82 3.74 -23.35
C LYS A 265 5.40 4.27 -23.57
N TRP A 266 4.45 3.97 -22.68
CA TRP A 266 3.08 4.51 -22.80
C TRP A 266 3.08 6.03 -22.78
N THR A 267 3.99 6.65 -22.04
CA THR A 267 4.17 8.10 -21.99
C THR A 267 4.77 8.65 -23.29
N SER A 268 5.79 7.99 -23.85
CA SER A 268 6.36 8.39 -25.15
C SER A 268 5.33 8.26 -26.28
N ASP A 269 4.49 7.25 -26.20
CA ASP A 269 3.38 7.00 -27.14
C ASP A 269 2.17 7.92 -26.89
N ARG A 270 2.28 8.85 -25.92
CA ARG A 270 1.23 9.82 -25.52
C ARG A 270 -0.09 9.17 -25.13
N LYS A 271 -0.05 7.96 -24.57
CA LYS A 271 -1.25 7.32 -24.01
C LYS A 271 -1.74 8.13 -22.82
N THR A 272 -3.04 8.37 -22.78
CA THR A 272 -3.69 9.05 -21.66
C THR A 272 -4.07 8.06 -20.57
N ALA A 273 -4.49 8.56 -19.40
CA ALA A 273 -5.10 7.74 -18.37
C ALA A 273 -6.29 6.92 -18.93
N ASP A 274 -7.12 7.51 -19.79
CA ASP A 274 -8.28 6.83 -20.38
C ASP A 274 -7.87 5.74 -21.38
N ASP A 275 -6.81 5.96 -22.16
CA ASP A 275 -6.29 4.94 -23.08
C ASP A 275 -5.74 3.74 -22.30
N ALA A 276 -4.97 3.99 -21.24
CA ALA A 276 -4.49 2.94 -20.35
C ALA A 276 -5.65 2.21 -19.65
N PHE A 277 -6.70 2.92 -19.24
CA PHE A 277 -7.88 2.33 -18.62
C PHE A 277 -8.57 1.33 -19.56
N LYS A 278 -8.76 1.71 -20.84
CA LYS A 278 -9.35 0.86 -21.88
C LYS A 278 -8.45 -0.31 -22.24
N LEU A 279 -7.15 -0.08 -22.35
CA LEU A 279 -6.14 -1.10 -22.68
C LEU A 279 -6.12 -2.20 -21.62
N LEU A 280 -6.20 -1.81 -20.34
CA LEU A 280 -6.29 -2.74 -19.20
C LEU A 280 -7.68 -3.38 -19.04
N LYS A 281 -8.61 -3.10 -19.97
CA LYS A 281 -9.98 -3.63 -19.98
C LYS A 281 -10.71 -3.39 -18.65
N LEU A 282 -10.36 -2.29 -17.96
CA LEU A 282 -10.97 -1.93 -16.69
C LEU A 282 -12.43 -1.57 -16.92
N ASN A 283 -13.30 -2.10 -16.06
CA ASN A 283 -14.73 -1.88 -16.15
C ASN A 283 -15.27 -1.44 -14.78
N PRO A 284 -15.61 -0.16 -14.60
CA PRO A 284 -16.14 0.36 -13.35
C PRO A 284 -17.52 -0.22 -13.00
N ASN A 285 -18.15 -0.93 -13.95
CA ASN A 285 -19.44 -1.59 -13.79
C ASN A 285 -19.35 -3.00 -13.20
N ARG A 286 -18.16 -3.50 -12.85
CA ARG A 286 -18.04 -4.81 -12.20
C ARG A 286 -17.95 -4.67 -10.68
N ASP A 287 -18.57 -5.57 -9.95
CA ASP A 287 -18.58 -5.57 -8.47
C ASP A 287 -17.16 -5.78 -7.89
N ASP A 288 -16.29 -6.45 -8.64
CA ASP A 288 -14.88 -6.69 -8.30
C ASP A 288 -13.93 -5.58 -8.79
N PHE A 289 -14.43 -4.49 -9.36
CA PHE A 289 -13.60 -3.42 -9.94
C PHE A 289 -12.54 -2.89 -8.96
N LEU A 290 -12.94 -2.57 -7.72
CA LEU A 290 -12.02 -2.06 -6.69
C LEU A 290 -11.01 -3.10 -6.20
N LYS A 291 -11.24 -4.39 -6.49
CA LYS A 291 -10.34 -5.51 -6.15
C LYS A 291 -9.40 -5.88 -7.28
N SER A 292 -9.57 -5.29 -8.46
CA SER A 292 -8.81 -5.64 -9.65
C SER A 292 -7.34 -5.24 -9.50
N PRO A 293 -6.38 -6.18 -9.62
CA PRO A 293 -4.95 -5.83 -9.64
C PRO A 293 -4.57 -4.90 -10.80
N ALA A 294 -5.32 -4.95 -11.90
CA ALA A 294 -5.15 -4.02 -13.03
C ALA A 294 -5.51 -2.57 -12.65
N LEU A 295 -6.37 -2.37 -11.65
CA LEU A 295 -6.69 -1.03 -11.15
C LEU A 295 -5.48 -0.42 -10.43
N ASP A 296 -4.74 -1.19 -9.64
CA ASP A 296 -3.51 -0.72 -8.99
C ASP A 296 -2.40 -0.39 -10.00
N PHE A 297 -2.30 -1.19 -11.07
CA PHE A 297 -1.42 -0.92 -12.21
C PHE A 297 -1.76 0.42 -12.87
N TRP A 298 -3.05 0.64 -13.18
CA TRP A 298 -3.54 1.89 -13.73
C TRP A 298 -3.31 3.09 -12.78
N ILE A 299 -3.60 2.94 -11.49
CA ILE A 299 -3.35 3.98 -10.47
C ILE A 299 -1.88 4.39 -10.47
N SER A 300 -0.97 3.43 -10.62
CA SER A 300 0.47 3.67 -10.66
C SER A 300 0.88 4.45 -11.90
N TYR A 301 0.31 4.11 -13.05
CA TYR A 301 0.52 4.83 -14.31
C TYR A 301 0.04 6.29 -14.23
N VAL A 302 -1.19 6.52 -13.74
CA VAL A 302 -1.75 7.87 -13.62
C VAL A 302 -0.94 8.75 -12.66
N LYS A 303 -0.46 8.19 -11.55
CA LYS A 303 0.46 8.91 -10.64
C LYS A 303 1.76 9.30 -11.31
N MET A 304 2.28 8.46 -12.20
CA MET A 304 3.47 8.76 -12.97
C MET A 304 3.22 9.88 -13.99
N LEU A 305 2.02 9.97 -14.57
CA LEU A 305 1.59 11.11 -15.39
C LEU A 305 1.46 12.43 -14.56
N GLY A 306 1.49 12.35 -13.23
CA GLY A 306 1.31 13.50 -12.34
C GLY A 306 -0.16 13.88 -12.11
N GLU A 307 -1.08 13.00 -12.48
CA GLU A 307 -2.53 13.19 -12.31
C GLU A 307 -3.06 12.52 -11.04
N ASP A 308 -4.28 12.90 -10.63
CA ASP A 308 -4.96 12.28 -9.48
C ASP A 308 -5.84 11.11 -9.95
N PRO A 309 -5.42 9.84 -9.73
CA PRO A 309 -6.19 8.68 -10.17
C PRO A 309 -7.54 8.55 -9.47
N TYR A 310 -7.65 9.00 -8.22
CA TYR A 310 -8.88 8.84 -7.45
C TYR A 310 -9.95 9.81 -7.96
N LYS A 311 -9.54 11.02 -8.34
CA LYS A 311 -10.42 11.98 -9.03
C LYS A 311 -10.92 11.43 -10.37
N LEU A 312 -10.03 10.82 -11.16
CA LEU A 312 -10.41 10.21 -12.44
C LEU A 312 -11.35 9.01 -12.27
N ILE A 313 -11.07 8.11 -11.31
CA ILE A 313 -11.99 7.01 -10.97
C ILE A 313 -13.38 7.55 -10.61
N LEU A 314 -13.45 8.57 -9.75
CA LEU A 314 -14.72 9.22 -9.38
C LEU A 314 -15.42 9.94 -10.53
N ALA A 315 -14.73 10.25 -11.63
CA ALA A 315 -15.35 10.76 -12.85
C ALA A 315 -15.94 9.64 -13.72
N THR A 316 -15.43 8.41 -13.59
CA THR A 316 -15.91 7.23 -14.35
C THR A 316 -17.08 6.48 -13.68
N LEU A 317 -17.14 6.46 -12.34
CA LEU A 317 -18.18 5.80 -11.55
C LEU A 317 -19.61 6.40 -11.63
N PRO A 318 -19.83 7.72 -11.85
CA PRO A 318 -21.16 8.34 -11.81
C PRO A 318 -22.15 7.83 -12.86
N ALA A 319 -21.69 7.11 -13.89
CA ALA A 319 -22.57 6.51 -14.90
C ALA A 319 -23.46 5.39 -14.34
N ARG A 320 -23.15 4.85 -13.14
CA ARG A 320 -23.88 3.73 -12.51
C ARG A 320 -24.51 4.04 -11.16
N TYR A 321 -23.91 4.96 -10.42
CA TYR A 321 -24.29 5.21 -9.04
C TYR A 321 -24.76 6.64 -8.88
N THR A 322 -25.91 6.82 -8.21
CA THR A 322 -26.20 8.10 -7.58
C THR A 322 -25.14 8.37 -6.51
N ASP A 323 -24.97 9.61 -6.08
CA ASP A 323 -24.01 9.90 -5.02
C ASP A 323 -24.34 9.07 -3.75
N GLU A 324 -25.62 8.76 -3.45
CA GLU A 324 -26.01 7.83 -2.36
C GLU A 324 -25.49 6.40 -2.60
N GLY A 325 -25.66 5.91 -3.84
CA GLY A 325 -25.27 4.56 -4.23
C GLY A 325 -23.77 4.38 -4.16
N LEU A 326 -23.02 5.40 -4.57
CA LEU A 326 -21.55 5.41 -4.51
C LEU A 326 -21.07 5.41 -3.06
N ALA A 327 -21.64 6.26 -2.21
CA ALA A 327 -21.26 6.30 -0.81
C ALA A 327 -21.59 4.98 -0.08
N SER A 328 -22.73 4.37 -0.38
CA SER A 328 -23.11 3.05 0.17
C SER A 328 -22.13 1.96 -0.28
N MET A 329 -21.74 1.95 -1.56
CA MET A 329 -20.73 1.03 -2.09
C MET A 329 -19.39 1.20 -1.38
N LEU A 330 -18.92 2.44 -1.19
CA LEU A 330 -17.65 2.72 -0.52
C LEU A 330 -17.68 2.27 0.94
N VAL A 331 -18.78 2.51 1.69
CA VAL A 331 -18.92 2.02 3.07
C VAL A 331 -18.79 0.49 3.13
N MET A 332 -19.49 -0.24 2.25
CA MET A 332 -19.40 -1.70 2.20
C MET A 332 -17.99 -2.18 1.80
N ALA A 333 -17.35 -1.51 0.85
CA ALA A 333 -15.98 -1.82 0.41
C ALA A 333 -14.92 -1.50 1.48
N LYS A 334 -15.25 -0.71 2.52
CA LYS A 334 -14.34 -0.41 3.62
C LYS A 334 -14.23 -1.55 4.64
N GLU A 335 -15.27 -2.37 4.74
CA GLU A 335 -15.29 -3.55 5.61
C GLU A 335 -14.39 -4.67 5.07
N ASP A 336 -14.10 -4.66 3.77
CA ASP A 336 -13.14 -5.57 3.16
C ASP A 336 -11.72 -5.01 3.24
N HIS A 337 -10.87 -5.69 4.01
CA HIS A 337 -9.46 -5.36 4.21
C HIS A 337 -8.65 -5.18 2.91
N THR A 338 -9.04 -5.85 1.82
CA THR A 338 -8.35 -5.73 0.51
C THR A 338 -8.64 -4.41 -0.17
N THR A 339 -9.83 -3.84 0.02
CA THR A 339 -10.28 -2.60 -0.62
C THR A 339 -10.23 -1.38 0.30
N ALA A 340 -10.05 -1.56 1.61
CA ALA A 340 -10.04 -0.46 2.58
C ALA A 340 -9.12 0.72 2.21
N SER A 341 -7.91 0.43 1.71
CA SER A 341 -6.92 1.45 1.32
C SER A 341 -7.36 2.28 0.12
N ILE A 342 -7.85 1.63 -0.95
CA ILE A 342 -8.34 2.33 -2.15
C ILE A 342 -9.62 3.10 -1.84
N THR A 343 -10.53 2.50 -1.05
CA THR A 343 -11.78 3.12 -0.60
C THR A 343 -11.53 4.39 0.18
N SER A 344 -10.59 4.40 1.15
CA SER A 344 -10.26 5.62 1.91
C SER A 344 -9.80 6.76 1.01
N LYS A 345 -9.01 6.48 -0.02
CA LYS A 345 -8.54 7.51 -0.95
C LYS A 345 -9.64 8.02 -1.88
N LEU A 346 -10.58 7.15 -2.25
CA LEU A 346 -11.78 7.55 -2.98
C LEU A 346 -12.70 8.43 -2.12
N GLU A 347 -12.87 8.12 -0.82
CA GLU A 347 -13.60 8.98 0.12
C GLU A 347 -12.96 10.37 0.25
N ASP A 348 -11.63 10.43 0.36
CA ASP A 348 -10.88 11.70 0.44
C ASP A 348 -11.03 12.52 -0.85
N ALA A 349 -10.91 11.87 -2.00
CA ALA A 349 -11.07 12.51 -3.30
C ALA A 349 -12.53 12.98 -3.53
N GLN A 350 -13.52 12.21 -3.08
CA GLN A 350 -14.93 12.59 -3.15
C GLN A 350 -15.22 13.79 -2.25
N SER A 351 -14.70 13.79 -1.03
CA SER A 351 -14.79 14.91 -0.10
C SER A 351 -14.15 16.18 -0.68
N SER A 352 -12.96 16.04 -1.27
CA SER A 352 -12.25 17.15 -1.94
C SER A 352 -13.04 17.70 -3.13
N ARG A 353 -13.66 16.81 -3.92
CA ARG A 353 -14.54 17.20 -5.03
C ARG A 353 -15.73 18.01 -4.54
N TRP A 354 -16.45 17.55 -3.51
CA TRP A 354 -17.60 18.27 -2.93
C TRP A 354 -17.21 19.67 -2.41
N LEU A 355 -16.05 19.78 -1.73
CA LEU A 355 -15.52 21.07 -1.30
C LEU A 355 -15.26 22.02 -2.49
N SER A 356 -14.67 21.51 -3.58
CA SER A 356 -14.35 22.33 -4.76
C SER A 356 -15.57 22.77 -5.56
N GLN A 357 -16.67 22.00 -5.55
CA GLN A 357 -17.89 22.30 -6.31
C GLN A 357 -18.81 23.33 -5.64
N GLY A 358 -18.39 23.92 -4.52
CA GLY A 358 -19.20 24.94 -3.86
C GLY A 358 -20.44 24.38 -3.16
N GLU A 359 -20.51 23.07 -2.90
CA GLU A 359 -21.43 22.53 -1.87
C GLU A 359 -21.12 23.07 -0.47
N ASN A 360 -20.02 23.83 -0.37
CA ASN A 360 -19.52 24.69 0.69
C ASN A 360 -20.43 25.83 1.18
N ALA A 361 -21.74 25.83 0.97
CA ALA A 361 -22.55 26.90 1.56
C ALA A 361 -22.54 26.88 3.10
N ARG A 362 -22.13 25.80 3.77
CA ARG A 362 -22.28 25.68 5.23
C ARG A 362 -21.31 24.71 5.91
N LEU A 363 -20.00 24.79 5.72
CA LEU A 363 -19.07 24.20 6.70
C LEU A 363 -18.53 25.32 7.59
N ASP A 364 -19.37 25.76 8.53
CA ASP A 364 -18.93 26.47 9.73
C ASP A 364 -17.90 25.62 10.48
N LYS A 365 -16.61 25.81 10.15
CA LYS A 365 -15.48 25.16 10.85
C LYS A 365 -15.47 25.49 12.34
N LYS A 366 -16.19 26.54 12.77
CA LYS A 366 -16.29 26.96 14.18
C LYS A 366 -17.26 26.07 14.96
N ASN A 367 -18.31 25.54 14.31
CA ASN A 367 -19.26 24.62 14.95
C ASN A 367 -19.81 23.56 13.96
N PRO A 368 -19.13 22.41 13.81
CA PRO A 368 -19.58 21.32 12.93
C PRO A 368 -20.88 20.66 13.40
N ASP A 369 -21.12 20.60 14.71
CA ASP A 369 -22.32 19.97 15.29
C ASP A 369 -23.59 20.70 14.85
N LYS A 370 -23.57 22.05 14.80
CA LYS A 370 -24.69 22.89 14.32
C LYS A 370 -25.15 22.53 12.93
N LEU A 371 -24.19 22.21 12.06
CA LEU A 371 -24.46 21.88 10.67
C LEU A 371 -25.06 20.50 10.53
N MET A 372 -24.46 19.52 11.21
CA MET A 372 -24.99 18.17 11.30
C MET A 372 -26.42 18.20 11.82
N LEU A 373 -26.72 19.06 12.80
CA LEU A 373 -28.06 19.20 13.36
C LEU A 373 -29.01 19.82 12.33
N SER A 374 -28.60 20.90 11.67
CA SER A 374 -29.41 21.55 10.63
C SER A 374 -29.79 20.58 9.51
N ALA A 375 -28.89 19.65 9.18
CA ALA A 375 -29.11 18.63 8.19
C ALA A 375 -30.08 17.55 8.69
N LEU A 376 -29.94 17.07 9.93
CA LEU A 376 -30.90 16.14 10.55
C LEU A 376 -32.31 16.76 10.62
N LYS A 377 -32.41 18.05 10.96
CA LYS A 377 -33.68 18.80 11.00
C LYS A 377 -34.36 18.96 9.63
N THR A 378 -33.68 18.67 8.52
CA THR A 378 -34.34 18.64 7.19
C THR A 378 -35.22 17.41 6.99
N SER A 379 -34.94 16.33 7.71
CA SER A 379 -35.58 15.01 7.55
C SER A 379 -36.41 14.60 8.78
N TYR A 380 -36.06 15.13 9.95
CA TYR A 380 -36.70 14.79 11.22
C TYR A 380 -37.14 16.07 11.94
N ASN A 381 -38.32 16.04 12.56
CA ASN A 381 -38.73 17.11 13.47
C ASN A 381 -38.01 16.98 14.82
N ASP A 382 -38.04 18.04 15.63
CA ASP A 382 -37.27 18.16 16.86
C ASP A 382 -37.63 17.06 17.89
N GLU A 383 -38.92 16.74 18.03
CA GLU A 383 -39.40 15.71 18.95
C GLU A 383 -38.89 14.31 18.57
N LYS A 384 -39.02 13.94 17.29
CA LYS A 384 -38.52 12.66 16.79
C LYS A 384 -37.00 12.61 16.90
N LEU A 385 -36.31 13.70 16.57
CA LEU A 385 -34.86 13.79 16.65
C LEU A 385 -34.37 13.62 18.10
N ALA A 386 -35.00 14.28 19.07
CA ALA A 386 -34.70 14.11 20.50
C ALA A 386 -34.87 12.65 20.94
N SER A 387 -35.96 11.99 20.55
CA SER A 387 -36.18 10.57 20.88
C SER A 387 -35.12 9.63 20.29
N MET A 388 -34.65 9.91 19.06
CA MET A 388 -33.59 9.16 18.39
C MET A 388 -32.24 9.36 19.10
N LEU A 389 -31.91 10.60 19.48
CA LEU A 389 -30.68 10.93 20.18
C LEU A 389 -30.62 10.29 21.57
N ILE A 390 -31.71 10.33 22.34
CA ILE A 390 -31.82 9.63 23.64
C ILE A 390 -31.58 8.12 23.47
N SER A 391 -32.15 7.52 22.42
CA SER A 391 -31.95 6.10 22.13
C SER A 391 -30.50 5.78 21.74
N ALA A 392 -29.88 6.63 20.92
CA ALA A 392 -28.48 6.50 20.50
C ALA A 392 -27.48 6.73 21.65
N GLN A 393 -27.84 7.48 22.69
CA GLN A 393 -27.01 7.63 23.89
C GLN A 393 -26.89 6.34 24.72
N LYS A 394 -27.82 5.40 24.58
CA LYS A 394 -27.78 4.10 25.26
C LYS A 394 -26.78 3.12 24.64
N ILE A 395 -26.32 3.39 23.42
CA ILE A 395 -25.38 2.54 22.70
C ILE A 395 -23.96 3.12 22.85
N PRO A 396 -22.98 2.39 23.43
CA PRO A 396 -21.65 2.92 23.70
C PRO A 396 -20.96 3.58 22.50
N ARG A 397 -21.07 2.98 21.30
CA ARG A 397 -20.45 3.48 20.06
C ARG A 397 -21.00 4.83 19.60
N THR A 398 -22.28 5.10 19.84
CA THR A 398 -22.94 6.35 19.38
C THR A 398 -23.14 7.36 20.48
N LYS A 399 -22.86 7.00 21.75
CA LYS A 399 -23.10 7.84 22.92
C LYS A 399 -22.50 9.23 22.81
N GLY A 400 -21.22 9.32 22.43
CA GLY A 400 -20.52 10.60 22.32
C GLY A 400 -21.11 11.51 21.25
N PHE A 401 -21.41 10.98 20.07
CA PHE A 401 -22.04 11.74 18.99
C PHE A 401 -23.46 12.20 19.40
N ALA A 402 -24.27 11.28 19.92
CA ALA A 402 -25.65 11.56 20.31
C ALA A 402 -25.76 12.59 21.44
N ALA A 403 -24.81 12.60 22.39
CA ALA A 403 -24.72 13.65 23.41
C ALA A 403 -24.44 15.03 22.80
N ARG A 404 -23.44 15.16 21.94
CA ARG A 404 -23.12 16.44 21.29
C ARG A 404 -24.28 16.99 20.43
N MET A 405 -24.97 16.10 19.71
CA MET A 405 -26.13 16.46 18.91
C MET A 405 -27.34 16.86 19.78
N GLN A 406 -27.48 16.25 20.96
CA GLN A 406 -28.52 16.62 21.92
C GLN A 406 -28.27 18.02 22.49
N ASP A 407 -27.02 18.34 22.83
CA ASP A 407 -26.64 19.69 23.29
C ASP A 407 -26.94 20.73 22.20
N GLU A 408 -26.59 20.44 20.95
CA GLU A 408 -26.85 21.35 19.85
C GLU A 408 -28.35 21.54 19.58
N LEU A 409 -29.15 20.48 19.77
CA LEU A 409 -30.60 20.56 19.67
C LEU A 409 -31.16 21.51 20.71
N TRP A 410 -30.75 21.39 21.97
CA TRP A 410 -31.14 22.31 23.05
C TRP A 410 -30.71 23.76 22.76
N ILE A 411 -29.49 23.98 22.27
CA ILE A 411 -29.04 25.31 21.85
C ILE A 411 -29.95 25.87 20.75
N SER A 412 -30.32 25.05 19.76
CA SER A 412 -31.20 25.48 18.66
C SER A 412 -32.63 25.79 19.08
N GLU A 413 -33.09 25.20 20.17
CA GLU A 413 -34.39 25.47 20.82
C GLU A 413 -34.33 26.71 21.73
N GLY A 414 -33.14 27.29 21.94
CA GLY A 414 -32.94 28.44 22.82
C GLY A 414 -32.96 28.10 24.30
N LYS A 415 -32.65 26.84 24.67
CA LYS A 415 -32.64 26.41 26.08
C LYS A 415 -31.50 27.05 26.85
N THR A 416 -31.83 27.66 27.98
CA THR A 416 -30.85 28.24 28.92
C THR A 416 -30.19 27.16 29.78
N ALA A 417 -29.14 27.54 30.51
CA ALA A 417 -28.57 26.67 31.55
C ALA A 417 -29.64 26.26 32.57
N ASP A 418 -30.53 27.17 32.96
CA ASP A 418 -31.65 26.90 33.86
C ASP A 418 -32.65 25.90 33.29
N ASP A 419 -33.06 26.07 32.03
CA ASP A 419 -33.99 25.15 31.38
C ASP A 419 -33.47 23.71 31.39
N ILE A 420 -32.18 23.52 31.09
CA ILE A 420 -31.56 22.20 31.07
C ILE A 420 -31.36 21.65 32.48
N PHE A 421 -31.07 22.51 33.47
CA PHE A 421 -31.02 22.10 34.87
C PHE A 421 -32.35 21.48 35.32
N GLN A 422 -33.47 22.13 34.97
CA GLN A 422 -34.81 21.65 35.27
C GLN A 422 -35.19 20.40 34.45
N LEU A 423 -34.83 20.38 33.15
CA LEU A 423 -35.07 19.23 32.27
C LEU A 423 -34.41 17.95 32.82
N LEU A 424 -33.18 18.10 33.31
CA LEU A 424 -32.40 17.02 33.93
C LEU A 424 -32.84 16.69 35.37
N LYS A 425 -33.83 17.40 35.90
CA LYS A 425 -34.38 17.22 37.27
C LYS A 425 -33.29 17.31 38.34
N LEU A 426 -32.29 18.15 38.09
CA LEU A 426 -31.25 18.45 39.06
C LEU A 426 -31.85 19.30 40.18
N ASN A 427 -31.52 18.96 41.43
CA ASN A 427 -31.95 19.72 42.59
C ASN A 427 -30.89 19.65 43.70
N ARG A 428 -31.18 20.32 44.81
CA ARG A 428 -30.29 20.39 45.98
C ARG A 428 -29.86 19.01 46.49
N GLU A 429 -30.74 18.02 46.46
CA GLU A 429 -30.55 16.74 47.13
C GLU A 429 -29.75 15.75 46.27
N ASN A 430 -29.91 15.80 44.95
CA ASN A 430 -29.40 14.77 44.04
C ASN A 430 -28.34 15.27 43.04
N MET A 431 -28.14 16.59 42.88
CA MET A 431 -27.33 17.15 41.80
C MET A 431 -25.93 16.53 41.74
N PHE A 432 -25.23 16.49 42.87
CA PHE A 432 -23.85 16.01 42.91
C PHE A 432 -23.72 14.49 42.74
N ASP A 433 -24.79 13.76 43.05
CA ASP A 433 -24.83 12.29 43.05
C ASP A 433 -25.39 11.73 41.70
N SER A 434 -25.76 12.63 40.78
CA SER A 434 -26.43 12.31 39.51
C SER A 434 -25.46 12.36 38.31
N GLY A 435 -25.57 11.43 37.36
CA GLY A 435 -24.81 11.51 36.10
C GLY A 435 -25.19 12.73 35.26
N GLU A 436 -26.37 13.27 35.52
CA GLU A 436 -27.00 14.41 34.91
C GLU A 436 -26.22 15.71 35.15
N LEU A 437 -25.55 15.88 36.31
CA LEU A 437 -24.70 17.05 36.55
C LEU A 437 -23.58 17.15 35.52
N SER A 438 -22.96 16.03 35.14
CA SER A 438 -21.91 16.03 34.11
C SER A 438 -22.44 16.48 32.74
N THR A 439 -23.68 16.13 32.42
CA THR A 439 -24.37 16.56 31.20
C THR A 439 -24.65 18.05 31.24
N TRP A 440 -25.19 18.56 32.36
CA TRP A 440 -25.46 19.98 32.56
C TRP A 440 -24.18 20.82 32.49
N VAL A 441 -23.11 20.42 33.18
CA VAL A 441 -21.82 21.12 33.13
C VAL A 441 -21.25 21.17 31.72
N SER A 442 -21.34 20.06 30.95
CA SER A 442 -20.92 20.03 29.54
C SER A 442 -21.73 21.03 28.71
N TYR A 443 -23.04 21.08 28.92
CA TYR A 443 -23.95 21.98 28.21
C TYR A 443 -23.62 23.46 28.47
N VAL A 444 -23.49 23.84 29.75
CA VAL A 444 -23.12 25.22 30.14
C VAL A 444 -21.74 25.59 29.60
N THR A 445 -20.78 24.67 29.65
CA THR A 445 -19.46 24.87 29.05
C THR A 445 -19.54 25.10 27.54
N LYS A 446 -20.45 24.41 26.84
CA LYS A 446 -20.66 24.57 25.40
C LYS A 446 -21.32 25.91 25.08
N LEU A 447 -22.33 26.33 25.84
CA LEU A 447 -22.93 27.67 25.73
C LEU A 447 -21.89 28.77 25.91
N ASN A 448 -21.07 28.67 26.96
CA ASN A 448 -20.01 29.63 27.25
C ASN A 448 -18.96 29.75 26.11
N LYS A 449 -18.63 28.63 25.45
CA LYS A 449 -17.72 28.63 24.28
C LYS A 449 -18.31 29.31 23.04
N LEU A 450 -19.64 29.42 22.97
CA LEU A 450 -20.34 30.08 21.86
C LEU A 450 -20.58 31.57 22.15
N ASP A 451 -20.39 32.03 23.38
CA ASP A 451 -20.46 33.45 23.74
C ASP A 451 -19.31 34.24 23.09
N ASP A 452 -19.57 35.51 22.77
CA ASP A 452 -18.55 36.43 22.26
C ASP A 452 -17.48 36.75 23.31
N ARG A 453 -17.79 36.57 24.60
CA ARG A 453 -16.89 36.74 25.74
C ARG A 453 -17.02 35.57 26.72
N PRO A 454 -16.35 34.44 26.44
CA PRO A 454 -16.37 33.29 27.34
C PRO A 454 -15.85 33.65 28.73
N ASP A 455 -16.58 33.20 29.75
CA ASP A 455 -16.26 33.37 31.16
C ASP A 455 -15.77 32.03 31.75
N GLU A 456 -14.58 32.01 32.35
CA GLU A 456 -14.08 30.79 33.00
C GLU A 456 -14.93 30.36 34.21
N PHE A 457 -15.73 31.28 34.77
CA PHE A 457 -16.62 31.05 35.90
C PHE A 457 -18.05 30.66 35.51
N ALA A 458 -18.41 30.63 34.21
CA ALA A 458 -19.79 30.47 33.77
C ALA A 458 -20.57 29.34 34.49
N VAL A 459 -19.96 28.16 34.64
CA VAL A 459 -20.60 27.02 35.32
C VAL A 459 -20.82 27.27 36.81
N ILE A 460 -19.83 27.85 37.51
CA ILE A 460 -19.96 28.11 38.95
C ILE A 460 -20.89 29.30 39.20
N SER A 461 -20.86 30.33 38.35
CA SER A 461 -21.74 31.49 38.40
C SER A 461 -23.21 31.09 38.31
N GLU A 462 -23.57 30.20 37.37
CA GLU A 462 -24.93 29.65 37.24
C GLU A 462 -25.40 28.90 38.50
N LEU A 463 -24.51 28.13 39.14
CA LEU A 463 -24.82 27.45 40.39
C LEU A 463 -24.93 28.43 41.57
N GLN A 464 -24.10 29.46 41.61
CA GLN A 464 -24.11 30.51 42.63
C GLN A 464 -25.35 31.37 42.54
N GLU A 465 -25.81 31.69 41.33
CA GLU A 465 -27.06 32.41 41.09
C GLU A 465 -28.26 31.59 41.59
N ARG A 466 -28.24 30.26 41.37
CA ARG A 466 -29.31 29.36 41.79
C ARG A 466 -29.38 29.11 43.30
N PHE A 467 -28.24 28.82 43.93
CA PHE A 467 -28.20 28.34 45.31
C PHE A 467 -27.66 29.38 46.30
N GLY A 468 -26.98 30.42 45.81
CA GLY A 468 -26.23 31.34 46.65
C GLY A 468 -24.87 30.80 47.08
N ASN A 469 -23.92 31.71 47.30
CA ASN A 469 -22.51 31.37 47.54
C ASN A 469 -22.28 30.45 48.76
N ALA A 470 -22.84 30.82 49.92
CA ALA A 470 -22.62 30.10 51.17
C ALA A 470 -23.23 28.69 51.14
N GLU A 471 -24.43 28.58 50.57
CA GLU A 471 -25.14 27.32 50.46
C GLU A 471 -24.48 26.38 49.46
N LEU A 472 -24.09 26.87 48.28
CA LEU A 472 -23.34 26.09 47.31
C LEU A 472 -22.01 25.57 47.89
N ALA A 473 -21.28 26.39 48.66
CA ALA A 473 -20.05 25.98 49.33
C ALA A 473 -20.26 24.81 50.31
N MET A 474 -21.35 24.85 51.10
CA MET A 474 -21.72 23.76 51.99
C MET A 474 -22.06 22.48 51.21
N MET A 475 -22.81 22.62 50.12
CA MET A 475 -23.20 21.47 49.30
C MET A 475 -21.99 20.81 48.61
N ILE A 476 -21.09 21.60 48.01
CA ILE A 476 -19.84 21.10 47.41
C ILE A 476 -18.98 20.40 48.46
N SER A 477 -18.83 20.99 49.65
CA SER A 477 -18.04 20.40 50.75
C SER A 477 -18.62 19.07 51.21
N ALA A 478 -19.95 18.98 51.35
CA ALA A 478 -20.63 17.75 51.71
C ALA A 478 -20.47 16.66 50.63
N ALA A 479 -20.55 17.04 49.35
CA ALA A 479 -20.40 16.12 48.24
C ALA A 479 -18.98 15.56 48.09
N LEU A 480 -17.93 16.35 48.42
CA LEU A 480 -16.53 15.90 48.35
C LEU A 480 -16.17 14.81 49.37
N ILE A 481 -16.92 14.74 50.48
CA ILE A 481 -16.78 13.71 51.51
C ILE A 481 -17.34 12.37 51.01
N ARG A 482 -18.33 12.41 50.12
CA ARG A 482 -18.95 11.22 49.52
C ARG A 482 -18.11 10.75 48.33
N SER A 483 -17.90 9.44 48.21
CA SER A 483 -17.13 8.86 47.10
C SER A 483 -18.01 8.77 45.86
N ASP A 484 -18.01 9.82 45.04
CA ASP A 484 -18.96 9.99 43.95
C ASP A 484 -18.32 9.88 42.54
N PRO A 485 -19.00 9.32 41.52
CA PRO A 485 -18.57 9.39 40.12
C PRO A 485 -18.25 10.81 39.61
N ASN A 486 -18.83 11.87 40.19
CA ASN A 486 -18.57 13.26 39.79
C ASN A 486 -17.44 13.96 40.55
N LYS A 487 -16.69 13.25 41.40
CA LYS A 487 -15.70 13.85 42.33
C LYS A 487 -14.73 14.83 41.67
N ASN A 488 -14.31 14.58 40.43
CA ASN A 488 -13.41 15.48 39.71
C ASN A 488 -14.09 16.80 39.31
N ILE A 489 -15.32 16.74 38.81
CA ILE A 489 -16.13 17.93 38.48
C ILE A 489 -16.34 18.76 39.74
N ILE A 490 -16.70 18.12 40.85
CA ILE A 490 -16.96 18.79 42.13
C ILE A 490 -15.69 19.49 42.65
N LYS A 491 -14.52 18.85 42.54
CA LYS A 491 -13.23 19.49 42.90
C LYS A 491 -12.92 20.71 42.02
N SER A 492 -13.18 20.62 40.72
CA SER A 492 -13.00 21.75 39.80
C SER A 492 -13.93 22.91 40.16
N LEU A 493 -15.20 22.63 40.45
CA LEU A 493 -16.17 23.64 40.92
C LEU A 493 -15.72 24.30 42.23
N GLN A 494 -15.22 23.51 43.19
CA GLN A 494 -14.67 24.05 44.44
C GLN A 494 -13.48 24.99 44.18
N THR A 495 -12.60 24.61 43.25
CA THR A 495 -11.44 25.44 42.89
C THR A 495 -11.88 26.76 42.25
N LEU A 496 -12.88 26.72 41.36
CA LEU A 496 -13.45 27.92 40.76
C LEU A 496 -14.19 28.80 41.77
N GLN A 497 -14.77 28.22 42.82
CA GLN A 497 -15.42 28.98 43.89
C GLN A 497 -14.42 29.75 44.77
N PHE A 498 -13.17 29.28 44.88
CA PHE A 498 -12.12 29.95 45.66
C PHE A 498 -11.36 31.03 44.90
N LYS A 499 -11.36 30.95 43.57
CA LYS A 499 -10.86 32.01 42.69
C LYS A 499 -11.88 33.15 42.64
#